data_AF-A0A351KE47-F1
#
_entry.id   AF-A0A351KE47-F1
#
_cell.length_a   1.000
_cell.length_b   1.000
_cell.length_c   1.000
_cell.angle_alpha   90.00
_cell.angle_beta   90.00
_cell.angle_gamma   90.00
#
_symmetry.space_group_name_H-M   'P 1'
#
loop_
_entity.id
_entity.type
_entity.pdbx_description
1 polymer ?
#
loop_
_entity_poly.entity_id
_entity_poly.type
_entity_poly.pdbx_seq_one_letter_code
_entity_poly.pdbx_strand_id
1 'polypeptide(L)'
;TPIISYQGAQFKNNTTYFVITNPDTKDLPLDYSAFEIMGDVILSTVKKREGKDDLVIRFYNPDRAVNREAAFKGAEGEVYESTLDENPILKIDDGKIKVGTCEVKSIIYSPINIGR
;
A
#
# COMPACT_ATOMS: atom_id res chain seq x y z
N THR A 1 -11.52 13.94 -0.42
CA THR A 1 -12.52 14.03 -1.51
C THR A 1 -13.45 12.84 -1.41
N PRO A 2 -14.76 13.00 -1.18
CA PRO A 2 -15.66 11.86 -1.13
C PRO A 2 -15.78 11.24 -2.54
N ILE A 3 -15.69 9.91 -2.61
CA ILE A 3 -16.02 9.17 -3.83
C ILE A 3 -17.54 9.10 -3.91
N ILE A 4 -18.12 9.83 -4.85
CA ILE A 4 -19.56 9.75 -5.16
C ILE A 4 -19.70 8.79 -6.34
N SER A 5 -20.27 7.60 -6.10
CA SER A 5 -20.66 6.68 -7.16
C SER A 5 -22.15 6.85 -7.47
N TYR A 6 -22.48 7.00 -8.76
CA TYR A 6 -23.86 7.02 -9.23
C TYR A 6 -24.26 5.60 -9.62
N GLN A 7 -25.32 5.05 -9.01
CA GLN A 7 -26.00 3.89 -9.58
C GLN A 7 -26.63 4.32 -10.91
N GLY A 8 -26.09 3.79 -12.02
CA GLY A 8 -26.66 3.96 -13.34
C GLY A 8 -27.98 3.20 -13.45
N ALA A 9 -29.08 3.92 -13.27
CA ALA A 9 -30.45 3.64 -13.73
C ALA A 9 -31.10 2.29 -13.34
N GLN A 10 -32.29 2.40 -12.75
CA GLN A 10 -33.13 1.31 -12.22
C GLN A 10 -33.68 0.30 -13.27
N PHE A 11 -33.24 0.33 -14.54
CA PHE A 11 -33.90 -0.43 -15.63
C PHE A 11 -32.98 -1.06 -16.69
N LYS A 12 -31.66 -1.20 -16.46
CA LYS A 12 -30.80 -2.00 -17.36
C LYS A 12 -29.97 -3.00 -16.56
N ASN A 13 -30.37 -4.26 -16.61
CA ASN A 13 -29.56 -5.40 -16.20
C ASN A 13 -28.31 -5.49 -17.11
N ASN A 14 -27.21 -4.77 -16.84
CA ASN A 14 -25.93 -5.25 -17.39
C ASN A 14 -25.37 -6.44 -16.64
N THR A 15 -25.53 -6.74 -15.35
CA THR A 15 -24.91 -7.93 -14.68
C THR A 15 -23.39 -8.21 -14.91
N THR A 16 -22.69 -7.45 -15.74
CA THR A 16 -21.25 -7.47 -16.00
C THR A 16 -20.58 -6.34 -15.21
N TYR A 17 -21.21 -5.96 -14.11
CA TYR A 17 -20.87 -4.77 -13.34
C TYR A 17 -19.84 -5.14 -12.28
N PHE A 18 -18.87 -4.25 -12.07
CA PHE A 18 -18.04 -4.21 -10.88
C PHE A 18 -18.87 -4.58 -9.64
N VAL A 19 -18.63 -5.77 -9.12
CA VAL A 19 -19.22 -6.21 -7.85
C VAL A 19 -18.50 -5.43 -6.78
N ILE A 20 -19.11 -4.34 -6.33
CA ILE A 20 -18.74 -3.77 -5.03
C ILE A 20 -19.25 -4.78 -4.02
N THR A 21 -18.35 -5.63 -3.53
CA THR A 21 -18.65 -6.57 -2.44
C THR A 21 -19.14 -5.74 -1.26
N ASN A 22 -20.43 -5.89 -0.92
CA ASN A 22 -20.96 -5.32 0.29
C ASN A 22 -20.49 -6.24 1.42
N PRO A 23 -19.56 -5.80 2.29
CA PRO A 23 -19.05 -6.67 3.34
C PRO A 23 -20.18 -6.99 4.32
N ASP A 24 -20.15 -8.20 4.89
CA ASP A 24 -21.15 -8.65 5.86
C ASP A 24 -21.18 -7.76 7.11
N THR A 25 -20.04 -7.15 7.45
CA THR A 25 -19.89 -6.16 8.52
C THR A 25 -19.15 -4.91 8.05
N LYS A 26 -19.54 -3.74 8.59
CA LYS A 26 -18.99 -2.42 8.24
C LYS A 26 -18.29 -1.81 9.44
N ASP A 27 -17.25 -2.50 9.90
CA ASP A 27 -16.60 -2.20 11.18
C ASP A 27 -15.37 -1.30 11.06
N LEU A 28 -15.10 -0.75 9.86
CA LEU A 28 -13.98 0.17 9.66
C LEU A 28 -14.34 1.56 10.21
N PRO A 29 -13.42 2.22 10.95
CA PRO A 29 -13.65 3.56 11.45
C PRO A 29 -13.82 4.55 10.29
N LEU A 30 -14.61 5.60 10.50
CA LEU A 30 -14.88 6.63 9.50
C LEU A 30 -13.61 7.36 9.06
N ASP A 31 -12.69 7.56 10.00
CA ASP A 31 -11.37 8.11 9.76
C ASP A 31 -10.32 7.01 9.93
N TYR A 32 -9.77 6.54 8.80
CA TYR A 32 -8.80 5.46 8.77
C TYR A 32 -7.71 5.73 7.74
N SER A 33 -6.44 5.59 8.17
CA SER A 33 -5.28 5.52 7.28
C SER A 33 -4.68 4.13 7.38
N ALA A 34 -4.61 3.41 6.26
CA ALA A 34 -3.99 2.08 6.24
C ALA A 34 -2.48 2.15 6.51
N PHE A 35 -1.84 3.21 6.00
CA PHE A 35 -0.46 3.57 6.23
C PHE A 35 -0.22 5.02 5.79
N GLU A 36 0.85 5.60 6.30
CA GLU A 36 1.34 6.92 5.94
C GLU A 36 2.77 6.82 5.40
N ILE A 37 3.07 7.65 4.41
CA ILE A 37 4.41 7.79 3.82
C ILE A 37 4.76 9.28 3.85
N MET A 38 5.93 9.60 4.40
CA MET A 38 6.47 10.94 4.44
C MET A 38 7.87 10.95 3.83
N GLY A 39 8.25 12.00 3.10
CA GLY A 39 9.58 12.16 2.54
C GLY A 39 9.58 12.60 1.07
N ASP A 40 10.77 12.75 0.52
CA ASP A 40 10.98 13.25 -0.85
C ASP A 40 11.33 12.08 -1.79
N VAL A 41 10.37 11.18 -1.98
CA VAL A 41 10.45 10.02 -2.87
C VAL A 41 9.16 9.86 -3.66
N ILE A 42 9.22 9.20 -4.81
CA ILE A 42 8.04 8.87 -5.60
C ILE A 42 7.50 7.53 -5.13
N LEU A 43 6.25 7.50 -4.67
CA LEU A 43 5.51 6.25 -4.47
C LEU A 43 5.05 5.72 -5.82
N SER A 44 5.66 4.64 -6.30
CA SER A 44 5.40 4.10 -7.65
C SER A 44 4.41 2.95 -7.66
N THR A 45 4.29 2.18 -6.58
CA THR A 45 3.39 1.03 -6.53
C THR A 45 2.92 0.76 -5.10
N VAL A 46 1.64 0.44 -4.97
CA VAL A 46 1.05 -0.21 -3.80
C VAL A 46 0.14 -1.32 -4.33
N LYS A 47 0.43 -2.58 -3.99
CA LYS A 47 -0.37 -3.74 -4.40
C LYS A 47 -0.39 -4.79 -3.30
N LYS A 48 -1.34 -5.72 -3.36
CA LYS A 48 -1.21 -6.99 -2.61
C LYS A 48 -0.06 -7.81 -3.20
N ARG A 49 0.71 -8.46 -2.33
CA ARG A 49 1.68 -9.48 -2.70
C ARG A 49 0.96 -10.65 -3.34
N GLU A 50 1.59 -11.29 -4.32
CA GLU A 50 0.95 -12.38 -5.05
C GLU A 50 0.61 -13.56 -4.10
N GLY A 51 -0.66 -13.95 -4.07
CA GLY A 51 -1.16 -15.04 -3.23
C GLY A 51 -1.07 -14.80 -1.72
N LYS A 52 -0.81 -13.57 -1.26
CA LYS A 52 -0.65 -13.22 0.16
C LYS A 52 -1.41 -11.95 0.51
N ASP A 53 -1.66 -11.75 1.80
CA ASP A 53 -2.33 -10.54 2.31
C ASP A 53 -1.37 -9.38 2.60
N ASP A 54 -0.06 -9.60 2.45
CA ASP A 54 0.95 -8.55 2.57
C ASP A 54 0.77 -7.48 1.48
N LEU A 55 1.19 -6.26 1.76
CA LEU A 55 1.28 -5.18 0.78
C LEU A 55 2.72 -5.04 0.27
N VAL A 56 2.88 -4.94 -1.04
CA VAL A 56 4.12 -4.54 -1.71
C VAL A 56 4.05 -3.06 -2.00
N ILE A 57 5.04 -2.32 -1.50
CA ILE A 57 5.12 -0.87 -1.64
C ILE A 57 6.47 -0.54 -2.28
N ARG A 58 6.46 0.27 -3.34
CA ARG A 58 7.66 0.65 -4.08
C ARG A 58 7.88 2.15 -4.10
N PHE A 59 9.13 2.52 -3.87
CA PHE A 59 9.63 3.89 -3.91
C PHE A 59 10.61 4.05 -5.05
N TYR A 60 10.64 5.22 -5.65
CA TYR A 60 11.62 5.59 -6.66
C TYR A 60 12.22 6.95 -6.33
N ASN A 61 13.54 7.04 -6.42
CA ASN A 61 14.27 8.30 -6.35
C ASN A 61 14.81 8.66 -7.74
N PRO A 62 14.27 9.69 -8.42
CA PRO A 62 14.76 10.12 -9.73
C PRO A 62 16.07 10.94 -9.66
N ASP A 63 16.50 11.34 -8.46
CA ASP A 63 17.69 12.17 -8.28
C ASP A 63 18.96 11.38 -8.58
N ARG A 64 19.90 12.02 -9.29
CA ARG A 64 21.17 11.43 -9.72
C ARG A 64 22.31 11.73 -8.76
N ALA A 65 22.14 12.69 -7.87
CA ALA A 65 23.20 13.21 -7.00
C ALA A 65 22.90 12.97 -5.52
N VAL A 66 21.62 12.91 -5.13
CA VAL A 66 21.22 12.91 -3.73
C VAL A 66 20.39 11.67 -3.39
N ASN A 67 20.78 10.95 -2.34
CA ASN A 67 19.95 9.91 -1.74
C ASN A 67 18.76 10.53 -1.03
N ARG A 68 17.62 9.88 -1.10
CA ARG A 68 16.38 10.32 -0.48
C ARG A 68 15.99 9.38 0.65
N GLU A 69 15.21 9.89 1.57
CA GLU A 69 14.67 9.10 2.67
C GLU A 69 13.15 9.24 2.69
N ALA A 70 12.50 8.15 3.04
CA ALA A 70 11.08 8.10 3.33
C ALA A 70 10.88 7.49 4.73
N ALA A 71 9.87 7.97 5.44
CA ALA A 71 9.36 7.36 6.64
C ALA A 71 8.03 6.71 6.29
N PHE A 72 7.93 5.40 6.58
CA PHE A 72 6.71 4.63 6.48
C PHE A 72 6.16 4.38 7.88
N LYS A 73 4.86 4.61 8.05
CA LYS A 73 4.13 4.34 9.28
C LYS A 73 2.86 3.57 8.96
N GLY A 74 2.83 2.28 9.29
CA GLY A 74 1.63 1.45 9.22
C GLY A 74 0.78 1.56 10.48
N ALA A 75 -0.45 1.04 10.43
CA ALA A 75 -1.32 0.93 11.61
C ALA A 75 -0.68 0.03 12.69
N GLU A 76 -0.49 -1.25 12.38
CA GLU A 76 0.25 -2.23 13.19
C GLU A 76 0.73 -3.34 12.25
N GLY A 77 2.03 -3.62 12.21
CA GLY A 77 2.58 -4.60 11.28
C GLY A 77 4.09 -4.61 11.21
N GLU A 78 4.62 -5.58 10.48
CA GLU A 78 6.06 -5.70 10.22
C GLU A 78 6.39 -5.17 8.82
N VAL A 79 7.56 -4.54 8.70
CA VAL A 79 8.05 -4.02 7.43
C VAL A 79 9.36 -4.72 7.09
N TYR A 80 9.46 -5.19 5.86
CA TYR A 80 10.64 -5.84 5.32
C TYR A 80 11.09 -5.13 4.04
N GLU A 81 12.39 -4.92 3.87
CA GLU A 81 12.93 -4.65 2.54
C GLU A 81 12.74 -5.90 1.66
N SER A 82 12.43 -5.68 0.38
CA SER A 82 12.23 -6.78 -0.55
C SER A 82 12.95 -6.54 -1.87
N THR A 83 13.23 -7.64 -2.57
CA THR A 83 13.56 -7.61 -3.98
C THR A 83 12.32 -7.24 -4.83
N LEU A 84 12.52 -6.99 -6.13
CA LEU A 84 11.43 -6.68 -7.06
C LEU A 84 10.50 -7.88 -7.33
N ASP A 85 10.98 -9.11 -7.14
CA ASP A 85 10.20 -10.36 -7.17
C ASP A 85 9.56 -10.70 -5.81
N GLU A 86 9.44 -9.72 -4.91
CA GLU A 86 8.65 -9.82 -3.67
C GLU A 86 9.21 -10.83 -2.65
N ASN A 87 10.53 -11.05 -2.65
CA ASN A 87 11.23 -11.84 -1.65
C ASN A 87 11.78 -10.91 -0.54
N PRO A 88 11.46 -11.17 0.74
CA PRO A 88 11.96 -10.36 1.85
C PRO A 88 13.47 -10.55 2.04
N ILE A 89 14.17 -9.47 2.39
CA ILE A 89 15.62 -9.44 2.58
C ILE A 89 15.94 -9.16 4.05
N LEU A 90 15.52 -8.01 4.56
CA LEU A 90 15.84 -7.52 5.91
C LEU A 90 14.61 -6.86 6.54
N LYS A 91 14.46 -7.02 7.86
CA LYS A 91 13.43 -6.30 8.62
C LYS A 91 13.82 -4.84 8.82
N ILE A 92 12.85 -3.94 8.70
CA ILE A 92 13.01 -2.50 8.92
C ILE A 92 12.24 -2.13 10.20
N ASP A 93 12.95 -1.88 11.29
CA ASP A 93 12.33 -1.63 12.60
C ASP A 93 11.89 -0.16 12.80
N ASP A 94 12.62 0.80 12.22
CA ASP A 94 12.37 2.25 12.44
C ASP A 94 11.39 2.88 11.43
N GLY A 95 10.87 2.10 10.47
CA GLY A 95 10.07 2.60 9.35
C GLY A 95 10.81 3.55 8.41
N LYS A 96 12.13 3.78 8.61
CA LYS A 96 12.96 4.63 7.75
C LYS A 96 13.49 3.84 6.56
N ILE A 97 13.26 4.39 5.38
CA ILE A 97 13.56 3.77 4.09
C ILE A 97 14.50 4.70 3.35
N LYS A 98 15.74 4.28 3.17
CA LYS A 98 16.74 5.02 2.39
C LYS A 98 16.66 4.57 0.94
N VAL A 99 16.45 5.50 0.02
CA VAL A 99 16.36 5.26 -1.41
C VAL A 99 17.53 5.99 -2.10
N GLY A 100 18.48 5.23 -2.59
CA GLY A 100 19.66 5.70 -3.31
C GLY A 100 19.33 6.43 -4.60
N THR A 101 20.33 7.07 -5.19
CA THR A 101 20.18 7.78 -6.47
C THR A 101 19.73 6.84 -7.59
N CYS A 102 18.71 7.22 -8.36
CA CYS A 102 18.12 6.40 -9.42
C CYS A 102 17.66 5.00 -8.97
N GLU A 103 17.42 4.79 -7.67
CA GLU A 103 17.04 3.49 -7.13
C GLU A 103 15.51 3.32 -7.10
N VAL A 104 15.05 2.12 -7.46
CA VAL A 104 13.73 1.62 -7.09
C VAL A 104 13.88 0.73 -5.87
N LYS A 105 13.30 1.14 -4.74
CA LYS A 105 13.30 0.37 -3.50
C LYS A 105 11.94 -0.27 -3.28
N SER A 106 11.92 -1.53 -2.90
CA SER A 106 10.70 -2.27 -2.60
C SER A 106 10.67 -2.67 -1.13
N ILE A 107 9.50 -2.56 -0.52
CA ILE A 107 9.23 -3.08 0.82
C ILE A 107 7.98 -3.96 0.79
N ILE A 108 7.90 -4.86 1.76
CA ILE A 108 6.72 -5.65 2.08
C ILE A 108 6.24 -5.19 3.46
N TYR A 109 4.98 -4.79 3.54
CA TYR A 109 4.29 -4.52 4.78
C TYR A 109 3.31 -5.65 5.08
N SER A 110 3.53 -6.33 6.20
CA SER A 110 2.68 -7.40 6.71
C SER A 110 1.89 -6.85 7.89
N PRO A 111 0.64 -6.38 7.68
CA PRO A 111 -0.19 -5.90 8.78
C PRO A 111 -0.45 -7.05 9.76
N ILE A 112 -0.40 -6.76 11.06
CA ILE A 112 -0.85 -7.72 12.07
C ILE A 112 -2.36 -7.88 11.87
N ASN A 113 -2.78 -9.07 11.46
CA ASN A 113 -4.19 -9.44 11.50
C ASN A 113 -4.58 -9.54 12.97
N ILE A 114 -5.07 -8.43 13.54
CA ILE A 114 -5.89 -8.49 14.74
C ILE A 114 -7.13 -9.29 14.31
N GLY A 115 -7.24 -10.51 14.82
CA GLY A 115 -8.25 -11.48 14.40
C GLY A 115 -9.63 -10.84 14.26
N ARG A 116 -10.26 -11.07 13.11
CA ARG A 116 -11.72 -10.99 12.99
C ARG A 116 -12.35 -12.16 13.73
#